data_AF-A0A258S2X7-F1
#
_entry.id   AF-A0A258S2X7-F1
#
_cell.length_a   1.000
_cell.length_b   1.000
_cell.length_c   1.000
_cell.angle_alpha   90.00
_cell.angle_beta   90.00
_cell.angle_gamma   90.00
#
_symmetry.space_group_name_H-M   'P 1'
#
loop_
_entity.id
_entity.type
_entity.pdbx_description
1 polymer ?
#
loop_
_entity_poly.entity_id
_entity_poly.type
_entity_poly.pdbx_seq_one_letter_code
_entity_poly.pdbx_strand_id
1 'polypeptide(L)'
;GGAKPTPANDGTSTVFGDSAAKSESIAKAIDHLREVDTLTMRYSAAMLASLKSIEANIGGLTNLIIRTNGIEGSAAGIQTGTKLTGLLGTANSMLTGISNFASSKTGSLIGAGIGMAIAGPIGAAIGFLGAKLLGGLGKVLGSIAGALFGTKTSIVGQGIYGGAQSVGSIMSGGFDASYYSDIKKTKKFLGISTGSSYSTQYTAADAELERQFSLIFEGFYGAISAAAGPLGMSLGEVQSRLSGFVVNIGKIDLKGLTGAEIQEKLTAVFGAAADNLARTAVPGLEQFQKVGEGYFEMLVRVASSIETVSSTLSLLGTSVEGLSLSAKMNLFDLFGSAGDMASAAGEYFALYY
;
A
#
# COMPACT_ATOMS: atom_id res chain seq x y z
N GLY A 1 8.88 19.57 19.68
CA GLY A 1 8.90 19.13 18.27
C GLY A 1 8.01 17.92 18.14
N GLY A 2 7.24 17.80 17.06
CA GLY A 2 6.40 16.60 16.83
C GLY A 2 7.25 15.35 16.61
N ALA A 3 6.74 14.19 17.01
CA ALA A 3 7.40 12.90 16.81
C ALA A 3 7.60 12.62 15.32
N LYS A 4 8.73 11.99 14.96
CA LYS A 4 9.00 11.54 13.59
C LYS A 4 7.86 10.58 13.16
N PRO A 5 7.42 10.60 11.89
CA PRO A 5 6.40 9.68 11.43
C PRO A 5 6.83 8.23 11.66
N THR A 6 5.87 7.37 11.98
CA THR A 6 6.09 5.92 12.02
C THR A 6 6.65 5.42 10.69
N PRO A 7 7.55 4.42 10.70
CA PRO A 7 8.04 3.80 9.47
C PRO A 7 6.89 3.33 8.57
N ALA A 8 7.10 3.43 7.26
CA ALA A 8 6.20 2.83 6.30
C ALA A 8 6.35 1.30 6.33
N ASN A 9 5.28 0.60 6.00
CA ASN A 9 5.27 -0.83 5.76
C ASN A 9 5.85 -1.11 4.38
N ASP A 10 6.93 -1.89 4.35
CA ASP A 10 7.61 -2.33 3.13
C ASP A 10 7.37 -3.82 2.85
N GLY A 11 6.50 -4.49 3.62
CA GLY A 11 6.16 -5.89 3.42
C GLY A 11 7.26 -6.88 3.82
N THR A 12 8.06 -6.53 4.83
CA THR A 12 9.20 -7.33 5.28
C THR A 12 8.91 -8.09 6.58
N SER A 13 9.92 -8.76 7.14
CA SER A 13 9.87 -9.45 8.44
C SER A 13 8.96 -10.70 8.51
N THR A 14 8.51 -11.22 7.37
CA THR A 14 7.71 -12.46 7.31
C THR A 14 8.41 -13.62 6.61
N VAL A 15 9.45 -13.34 5.84
CA VAL A 15 10.26 -14.31 5.11
C VAL A 15 11.19 -15.07 6.06
N PHE A 16 11.17 -16.39 6.00
CA PHE A 16 11.96 -17.21 6.91
C PHE A 16 13.45 -17.14 6.57
N GLY A 17 14.27 -16.81 7.57
CA GLY A 17 15.72 -16.67 7.42
C GLY A 17 16.19 -15.33 6.84
N ASP A 18 15.29 -14.44 6.42
CA ASP A 18 15.63 -13.09 5.97
C ASP A 18 14.54 -12.07 6.40
N SER A 19 14.77 -11.38 7.52
CA SER A 19 13.83 -10.36 8.01
C SER A 19 13.77 -9.11 7.13
N ALA A 20 14.77 -8.88 6.28
CA ALA A 20 14.84 -7.70 5.41
C ALA A 20 14.21 -7.95 4.03
N ALA A 21 14.07 -9.21 3.63
CA ALA A 21 13.37 -9.59 2.40
C ALA A 21 11.90 -9.14 2.43
N LYS A 22 11.43 -8.65 1.28
CA LYS A 22 10.02 -8.38 1.01
C LYS A 22 9.31 -9.71 0.77
N SER A 23 8.06 -9.83 1.21
CA SER A 23 7.26 -11.03 0.97
C SER A 23 6.93 -11.18 -0.53
N GLU A 24 7.26 -12.33 -1.09
CA GLU A 24 6.88 -12.74 -2.45
C GLU A 24 5.77 -13.80 -2.44
N SER A 25 5.14 -14.03 -1.28
CA SER A 25 4.33 -15.22 -1.03
C SER A 25 3.17 -15.41 -1.99
N ILE A 26 2.56 -14.32 -2.48
CA ILE A 26 1.44 -14.39 -3.43
C ILE A 26 1.93 -14.97 -4.77
N ALA A 27 3.01 -14.39 -5.31
CA ALA A 27 3.54 -14.81 -6.60
C ALA A 27 4.08 -16.24 -6.54
N LYS A 28 4.85 -16.56 -5.50
CA LYS A 28 5.40 -17.91 -5.30
C LYS A 28 4.32 -18.96 -5.05
N ALA A 29 3.27 -18.63 -4.28
CA ALA A 29 2.13 -19.53 -4.11
C ALA A 29 1.43 -19.86 -5.43
N ILE A 30 1.32 -18.88 -6.34
CA ILE A 30 0.76 -19.12 -7.68
C ILE A 30 1.67 -20.04 -8.48
N ASP A 31 2.99 -19.82 -8.44
CA ASP A 31 3.95 -20.68 -9.12
C ASP A 31 3.84 -22.14 -8.63
N HIS A 32 3.80 -22.37 -7.31
CA HIS A 32 3.59 -23.71 -6.74
C HIS A 32 2.29 -24.37 -7.22
N LEU A 33 1.20 -23.60 -7.36
CA LEU A 33 -0.07 -24.13 -7.85
C LEU A 33 -0.11 -24.37 -9.35
N ARG A 34 0.77 -23.73 -10.14
CA ARG A 34 0.88 -23.97 -11.58
C ARG A 34 1.58 -25.29 -11.90
N GLU A 35 2.42 -25.78 -10.99
CA GLU A 35 3.09 -27.07 -11.10
C GLU A 35 2.17 -28.26 -10.78
N VAL A 36 1.02 -27.98 -10.13
CA VAL A 36 0.00 -28.97 -9.81
C VAL A 36 -1.07 -28.97 -10.90
N ASP A 37 -1.56 -30.15 -11.28
CA ASP A 37 -2.70 -30.25 -12.19
C ASP A 37 -4.00 -29.77 -11.52
N THR A 38 -4.23 -28.47 -11.55
CA THR A 38 -5.43 -27.86 -10.95
C THR A 38 -6.75 -28.25 -11.64
N LEU A 39 -6.73 -28.96 -12.78
CA LEU A 39 -7.96 -29.46 -13.39
C LEU A 39 -8.54 -30.66 -12.64
N THR A 40 -7.70 -31.40 -11.93
CA THR A 40 -8.10 -32.57 -11.13
C THR A 40 -8.06 -32.30 -9.63
N MET A 41 -7.38 -31.24 -9.20
CA MET A 41 -7.19 -30.88 -7.78
C MET A 41 -8.12 -29.76 -7.32
N ARG A 42 -9.20 -30.10 -6.60
CA ARG A 42 -10.28 -29.20 -6.18
C ARG A 42 -9.79 -28.05 -5.29
N TYR A 43 -8.99 -28.33 -4.27
CA TYR A 43 -8.56 -27.33 -3.29
C TYR A 43 -7.48 -26.42 -3.89
N SER A 44 -6.53 -27.00 -4.62
CA SER A 44 -5.51 -26.26 -5.37
C SER A 44 -6.14 -25.33 -6.41
N ALA A 45 -7.20 -25.76 -7.11
CA ALA A 45 -7.98 -24.90 -7.99
C ALA A 45 -8.64 -23.72 -7.25
N ALA A 46 -9.23 -23.98 -6.07
CA ALA A 46 -9.87 -22.94 -5.26
C ALA A 46 -8.85 -21.92 -4.71
N MET A 47 -7.70 -22.39 -4.25
CA MET A 47 -6.57 -21.52 -3.83
C MET A 47 -6.07 -20.69 -5.01
N LEU A 48 -5.88 -21.29 -6.18
CA LEU A 48 -5.40 -20.60 -7.38
C LEU A 48 -6.38 -19.53 -7.86
N ALA A 49 -7.68 -19.84 -7.85
CA ALA A 49 -8.72 -18.86 -8.20
C ALA A 49 -8.67 -17.64 -7.27
N SER A 50 -8.51 -17.88 -5.97
CA SER A 50 -8.40 -16.82 -4.96
C SER A 50 -7.14 -15.98 -5.17
N LEU A 51 -5.99 -16.61 -5.39
CA LEU A 51 -4.71 -15.95 -5.64
C LEU A 51 -4.71 -15.11 -6.93
N LYS A 52 -5.27 -15.64 -8.03
CA LYS A 52 -5.44 -14.88 -9.28
C LYS A 52 -6.36 -13.67 -9.09
N SER A 53 -7.42 -13.81 -8.30
CA SER A 53 -8.27 -12.68 -7.94
C SER A 53 -7.49 -11.64 -7.15
N ILE A 54 -6.64 -12.05 -6.19
CA ILE A 54 -5.79 -11.14 -5.43
C ILE A 54 -4.85 -10.37 -6.36
N GLU A 55 -4.13 -11.04 -7.26
CA GLU A 55 -3.24 -10.36 -8.22
C GLU A 55 -3.99 -9.38 -9.12
N ALA A 56 -5.16 -9.78 -9.63
CA ALA A 56 -6.00 -8.91 -10.45
C ALA A 56 -6.46 -7.66 -9.66
N ASN A 57 -6.83 -7.83 -8.39
CA ASN A 57 -7.24 -6.72 -7.53
C ASN A 57 -6.06 -5.80 -7.16
N ILE A 58 -4.86 -6.34 -6.93
CA ILE A 58 -3.63 -5.55 -6.70
C ILE A 58 -3.26 -4.75 -7.96
N GLY A 59 -3.34 -5.37 -9.14
CA GLY A 59 -3.14 -4.68 -10.42
C GLY A 59 -4.20 -3.61 -10.68
N GLY A 60 -5.46 -3.91 -10.37
CA GLY A 60 -6.57 -2.95 -10.41
C GLY A 60 -6.34 -1.74 -9.50
N LEU A 61 -5.86 -1.98 -8.28
CA LEU A 61 -5.50 -0.97 -7.29
C LEU A 61 -4.33 -0.11 -7.71
N THR A 62 -3.27 -0.72 -8.21
CA THR A 62 -2.13 0.00 -8.77
C THR A 62 -2.60 0.94 -9.88
N ASN A 63 -3.41 0.42 -10.82
CA ASN A 63 -3.96 1.23 -11.90
C ASN A 63 -4.90 2.33 -11.41
N LEU A 64 -5.68 2.08 -10.36
CA LEU A 64 -6.54 3.08 -9.74
C LEU A 64 -5.69 4.24 -9.19
N ILE A 65 -4.70 3.93 -8.36
CA ILE A 65 -3.80 4.91 -7.73
C ILE A 65 -3.09 5.78 -8.78
N ILE A 66 -2.60 5.17 -9.86
CA ILE A 66 -1.91 5.88 -10.94
C ILE A 66 -2.88 6.82 -11.67
N ARG A 67 -4.08 6.33 -12.03
CA ARG A 67 -5.03 7.10 -12.86
C ARG A 67 -5.68 8.26 -12.12
N THR A 68 -5.92 8.15 -10.83
CA THR A 68 -6.54 9.21 -10.05
C THR A 68 -5.58 10.33 -9.66
N ASN A 69 -4.30 10.25 -10.08
CA ASN A 69 -3.21 10.97 -9.40
C ASN A 69 -3.34 10.83 -7.87
N GLY A 70 -3.89 9.69 -7.40
CA GLY A 70 -4.80 9.66 -6.24
C GLY A 70 -4.18 10.04 -4.91
N ILE A 71 -2.85 10.04 -4.86
CA ILE A 71 -2.11 10.46 -3.69
C ILE A 71 -1.97 11.99 -3.64
N GLU A 72 -1.91 12.70 -4.77
CA GLU A 72 -1.82 14.16 -4.81
C GLU A 72 -3.03 14.85 -4.14
N GLY A 73 -4.21 14.22 -4.19
CA GLY A 73 -5.41 14.65 -3.45
C GLY A 73 -5.22 14.65 -1.93
N SER A 74 -4.43 13.74 -1.37
CA SER A 74 -4.05 13.74 0.05
C SER A 74 -3.19 14.95 0.43
N ALA A 75 -2.52 15.57 -0.56
CA ALA A 75 -1.78 16.82 -0.39
C ALA A 75 -2.59 18.08 -0.76
N ALA A 76 -3.85 17.94 -1.18
CA ALA A 76 -4.68 19.08 -1.53
C ALA A 76 -4.80 20.04 -0.33
N GLY A 77 -4.37 21.29 -0.54
CA GLY A 77 -4.32 22.32 0.52
C GLY A 77 -3.02 22.38 1.33
N ILE A 78 -2.10 21.40 1.20
CA ILE A 78 -0.77 21.48 1.81
C ILE A 78 0.11 22.41 0.96
N GLN A 79 0.21 23.67 1.36
CA GLN A 79 1.13 24.62 0.72
C GLN A 79 2.59 24.26 1.04
N THR A 80 3.23 23.56 0.12
CA THR A 80 4.67 23.26 0.15
C THR A 80 5.50 24.50 -0.22
N GLY A 81 6.77 24.53 0.21
CA GLY A 81 7.68 25.66 -0.05
C GLY A 81 7.99 26.49 1.20
N THR A 82 8.65 27.63 0.98
CA THR A 82 9.18 28.47 2.07
C THR A 82 8.20 29.59 2.39
N LYS A 83 7.61 29.57 3.58
CA LYS A 83 6.74 30.65 4.07
C LYS A 83 7.53 31.61 4.95
N LEU A 84 7.33 32.91 4.74
CA LEU A 84 7.87 33.97 5.59
C LEU A 84 7.01 34.08 6.86
N THR A 85 7.62 33.95 8.03
CA THR A 85 6.92 34.00 9.33
C THR A 85 6.92 35.42 9.89
N GLY A 86 5.76 35.97 10.27
CA GLY A 86 5.61 37.28 10.94
C GLY A 86 4.82 38.33 10.14
N LEU A 87 4.79 39.58 10.65
CA LEU A 87 4.09 40.76 10.07
C LEU A 87 4.38 40.97 8.56
N LEU A 88 5.58 40.56 8.11
CA LEU A 88 6.02 40.65 6.71
C LEU A 88 5.40 39.58 5.79
N GLY A 89 4.97 38.43 6.33
CA GLY A 89 4.22 37.41 5.59
C GLY A 89 2.77 37.84 5.31
N THR A 90 2.16 38.55 6.25
CA THR A 90 0.82 39.17 6.11
C THR A 90 0.83 40.26 5.04
N ALA A 91 1.88 41.09 5.00
CA ALA A 91 2.06 42.13 3.98
C ALA A 91 2.20 41.56 2.56
N ASN A 92 2.90 40.44 2.38
CA ASN A 92 3.06 39.81 1.06
C ASN A 92 1.78 39.11 0.60
N SER A 93 0.98 38.54 1.51
CA SER A 93 -0.33 37.95 1.19
C SER A 93 -1.35 39.02 0.80
N MET A 94 -1.36 40.18 1.48
CA MET A 94 -2.17 41.34 1.09
C MET A 94 -1.72 41.93 -0.25
N LEU A 95 -0.42 42.11 -0.47
CA LEU A 95 0.12 42.64 -1.73
C LEU A 95 -0.19 41.72 -2.92
N THR A 96 -0.14 40.40 -2.72
CA THR A 96 -0.51 39.42 -3.76
C THR A 96 -2.02 39.46 -4.04
N GLY A 97 -2.86 39.59 -3.00
CA GLY A 97 -4.31 39.80 -3.15
C GLY A 97 -4.67 41.08 -3.91
N ILE A 98 -3.97 42.19 -3.61
CA ILE A 98 -4.13 43.48 -4.32
C ILE A 98 -3.63 43.37 -5.78
N SER A 99 -2.57 42.59 -6.04
CA SER A 99 -2.05 42.40 -7.40
C SER A 99 -3.00 41.56 -8.29
N ASN A 100 -3.75 40.63 -7.71
CA ASN A 100 -4.80 39.88 -8.42
C ASN A 100 -6.04 40.74 -8.68
N PHE A 101 -6.33 41.72 -7.81
CA PHE A 101 -7.35 42.74 -8.06
C PHE A 101 -6.94 43.68 -9.21
N ALA A 102 -5.68 44.12 -9.23
CA ALA A 102 -5.13 44.99 -10.27
C ALA A 102 -4.88 44.30 -11.63
N SER A 103 -4.75 42.96 -11.66
CA SER A 103 -4.48 42.19 -12.89
C SER A 103 -5.71 41.50 -13.47
N SER A 104 -6.87 41.64 -12.84
CA SER A 104 -8.13 41.12 -13.41
C SER A 104 -8.48 41.94 -14.65
N LYS A 105 -8.24 41.33 -15.82
CA LYS A 105 -8.54 41.90 -17.15
C LYS A 105 -10.04 41.84 -17.49
N THR A 106 -10.90 41.96 -16.49
CA THR A 106 -12.36 42.00 -16.62
C THR A 106 -12.84 43.14 -15.75
N GLY A 107 -13.22 44.24 -16.41
CA GLY A 107 -13.82 45.37 -15.75
C GLY A 107 -15.13 44.94 -15.09
N SER A 108 -15.11 44.85 -13.77
CA SER A 108 -16.33 44.91 -12.97
C SER A 108 -16.10 45.91 -11.84
N LEU A 109 -16.66 47.09 -12.08
CA LEU A 109 -16.68 48.24 -11.20
C LEU A 109 -17.75 48.01 -10.13
N ILE A 110 -17.50 47.13 -9.14
CA ILE A 110 -18.35 47.07 -7.94
C ILE A 110 -17.63 47.80 -6.82
N GLY A 111 -18.17 48.97 -6.51
CA GLY A 111 -17.64 49.93 -5.57
C GLY A 111 -17.64 49.46 -4.12
N ALA A 112 -16.54 49.77 -3.44
CA ALA A 112 -16.51 50.03 -2.01
C ALA A 112 -15.49 51.15 -1.82
N GLY A 113 -15.96 52.28 -1.31
CA GLY A 113 -15.30 53.57 -1.39
C GLY A 113 -13.94 53.63 -0.69
N ILE A 114 -12.98 54.23 -1.39
CA ILE A 114 -11.86 54.94 -0.80
C ILE A 114 -11.61 56.13 -1.74
N GLY A 115 -12.15 57.28 -1.33
CA GLY A 115 -12.04 58.52 -2.08
C GLY A 115 -10.58 58.97 -2.14
N MET A 116 -10.12 59.26 -3.36
CA MET A 116 -8.95 60.11 -3.58
C MET A 116 -9.36 61.16 -4.59
N ALA A 117 -9.78 62.31 -4.06
CA ALA A 117 -10.03 63.52 -4.82
C ALA A 117 -8.71 64.01 -5.42
N ILE A 118 -8.71 64.21 -6.74
CA ILE A 118 -7.69 64.94 -7.49
C ILE A 118 -8.29 66.31 -7.78
N ALA A 119 -7.69 67.39 -7.27
CA ALA A 119 -7.91 68.75 -7.77
C ALA A 119 -6.76 69.69 -7.38
N GLY A 120 -5.98 70.14 -8.37
CA GLY A 120 -4.99 71.23 -8.20
C GLY A 120 -3.85 71.18 -9.23
N PRO A 121 -3.68 72.18 -10.11
CA PRO A 121 -2.67 72.17 -11.18
C PRO A 121 -1.37 72.83 -10.72
N ILE A 122 -0.47 72.07 -10.10
CA ILE A 122 0.92 72.51 -9.91
C ILE A 122 1.84 71.36 -10.32
N GLY A 123 2.73 71.68 -11.27
CA GLY A 123 3.54 70.71 -11.99
C GLY A 123 4.45 69.88 -11.11
N ALA A 124 4.57 68.61 -11.47
CA ALA A 124 5.77 67.80 -11.31
C ALA A 124 5.61 66.57 -12.19
N ALA A 125 6.30 66.57 -13.33
CA ALA A 125 6.64 65.35 -14.04
C ALA A 125 7.55 64.51 -13.14
N ILE A 126 6.99 63.67 -12.27
CA ILE A 126 7.76 62.70 -11.49
C ILE A 126 7.01 61.36 -11.47
N GLY A 127 7.55 60.40 -12.24
CA GLY A 127 7.71 59.05 -11.71
C GLY A 127 6.63 58.00 -11.97
N PHE A 128 6.04 57.92 -13.17
CA PHE A 128 5.35 56.68 -13.59
C PHE A 128 6.29 55.48 -13.85
N LEU A 129 7.59 55.63 -13.56
CA LEU A 129 8.59 54.56 -13.66
C LEU A 129 8.98 53.95 -12.29
N GLY A 130 8.40 54.43 -11.19
CA GLY A 130 8.70 53.94 -9.83
C GLY A 130 7.88 52.71 -9.40
N ALA A 131 6.60 52.61 -9.78
CA ALA A 131 5.72 51.55 -9.29
C ALA A 131 6.01 50.15 -9.90
N LYS A 132 6.49 50.10 -11.16
CA LYS A 132 6.79 48.84 -11.85
C LYS A 132 8.17 48.27 -11.49
N LEU A 133 9.13 49.14 -11.14
CA LEU A 133 10.48 48.74 -10.72
C LEU A 133 10.54 48.41 -9.21
N LEU A 134 9.77 49.12 -8.38
CA LEU A 134 9.70 48.87 -6.93
C LEU A 134 8.88 47.61 -6.59
N GLY A 135 7.88 47.26 -7.40
CA GLY A 135 7.14 46.00 -7.29
C GLY A 135 7.98 44.75 -7.64
N GLY A 136 8.99 44.89 -8.51
CA GLY A 136 9.96 43.84 -8.82
C GLY A 136 11.01 43.64 -7.73
N LEU A 137 11.52 44.74 -7.17
CA LEU A 137 12.54 44.72 -6.11
C LEU A 137 11.98 44.26 -4.76
N GLY A 138 10.72 44.59 -4.44
CA GLY A 138 10.02 44.06 -3.26
C GLY A 138 9.78 42.54 -3.31
N LYS A 139 9.49 41.99 -4.50
CA LYS A 139 9.37 40.53 -4.71
C LYS A 139 10.71 39.81 -4.55
N VAL A 140 11.81 40.43 -5.01
CA VAL A 140 13.17 39.88 -4.91
C VAL A 140 13.72 39.98 -3.47
N LEU A 141 13.46 41.07 -2.75
CA LEU A 141 13.89 41.21 -1.37
C LEU A 141 13.09 40.31 -0.41
N GLY A 142 11.79 40.12 -0.69
CA GLY A 142 10.93 39.19 0.03
C GLY A 142 11.31 37.71 -0.18
N SER A 143 11.78 37.33 -1.36
CA SER A 143 12.22 35.96 -1.65
C SER A 143 13.58 35.62 -1.01
N ILE A 144 14.51 36.58 -0.95
CA ILE A 144 15.81 36.43 -0.27
C ILE A 144 15.64 36.33 1.26
N ALA A 145 14.80 37.20 1.86
CA ALA A 145 14.48 37.12 3.28
C ALA A 145 13.73 35.81 3.63
N GLY A 146 12.82 35.35 2.77
CA GLY A 146 12.14 34.06 2.91
C GLY A 146 13.10 32.88 2.91
N ALA A 147 14.12 32.90 2.04
CA ALA A 147 15.13 31.85 1.97
C ALA A 147 16.02 31.76 3.23
N LEU A 148 16.31 32.89 3.88
CA LEU A 148 17.13 32.97 5.10
C LEU A 148 16.34 32.74 6.40
N PHE A 149 15.11 33.23 6.51
CA PHE A 149 14.36 33.30 7.79
C PHE A 149 12.97 32.65 7.77
N GLY A 150 12.68 31.85 6.74
CA GLY A 150 11.37 31.20 6.56
C GLY A 150 11.23 29.81 7.19
N THR A 151 10.01 29.31 7.17
CA THR A 151 9.71 27.90 7.45
C THR A 151 9.50 27.16 6.14
N LYS A 152 10.33 26.14 5.87
CA LYS A 152 10.17 25.25 4.71
C LYS A 152 9.20 24.14 5.07
N THR A 153 8.10 24.02 4.34
CA THR A 153 7.15 22.90 4.45
C THR A 153 7.38 21.93 3.29
N SER A 154 7.58 20.65 3.60
CA SER A 154 7.80 19.58 2.62
C SER A 154 7.00 18.34 3.00
N ILE A 155 6.39 17.69 2.02
CA ILE A 155 5.81 16.36 2.19
C ILE A 155 6.96 15.35 2.13
N VAL A 156 7.09 14.48 3.12
CA VAL A 156 8.19 13.49 3.23
C VAL A 156 7.75 12.06 3.00
N GLY A 157 6.44 11.77 3.09
CA GLY A 157 5.84 10.49 2.74
C GLY A 157 4.38 10.69 2.36
N GLN A 158 3.87 9.86 1.47
CA GLN A 158 2.51 10.00 0.94
C GLN A 158 2.00 8.66 0.42
N GLY A 159 0.79 8.26 0.81
CA GLY A 159 0.24 7.00 0.33
C GLY A 159 -1.04 6.59 1.05
N ILE A 160 -1.18 5.29 1.28
CA ILE A 160 -2.37 4.68 1.86
C ILE A 160 -2.08 4.25 3.30
N TYR A 161 -3.06 4.37 4.17
CA TYR A 161 -3.03 3.94 5.54
C TYR A 161 -4.20 3.00 5.81
N GLY A 162 -3.90 1.83 6.36
CA GLY A 162 -4.89 0.88 6.85
C GLY A 162 -4.64 0.58 8.32
N GLY A 163 -5.53 1.03 9.20
CA GLY A 163 -5.44 0.79 10.64
C GLY A 163 -5.68 -0.67 11.03
N ALA A 164 -5.59 -0.93 12.34
CA ALA A 164 -5.92 -2.24 12.90
C ALA A 164 -7.43 -2.51 12.76
N GLN A 165 -7.79 -3.56 12.04
CA GLN A 165 -9.18 -3.98 11.83
C GLN A 165 -9.26 -5.51 11.73
N SER A 166 -10.33 -6.09 12.25
CA SER A 166 -10.51 -7.55 12.18
C SER A 166 -10.89 -7.97 10.75
N VAL A 167 -10.43 -9.14 10.32
CA VAL A 167 -10.86 -9.70 9.03
C VAL A 167 -12.37 -9.89 9.01
N GLY A 168 -13.00 -10.29 10.13
CA GLY A 168 -14.45 -10.38 10.22
C GLY A 168 -15.16 -9.04 9.95
N SER A 169 -14.60 -7.92 10.43
CA SER A 169 -15.09 -6.58 10.11
C SER A 169 -14.91 -6.25 8.63
N ILE A 170 -13.76 -6.59 8.04
CA ILE A 170 -13.52 -6.39 6.61
C ILE A 170 -14.55 -7.18 5.76
N MET A 171 -14.84 -8.44 6.11
CA MET A 171 -15.80 -9.27 5.37
C MET A 171 -17.25 -8.79 5.47
N SER A 172 -17.60 -8.04 6.52
CA SER A 172 -18.98 -7.60 6.78
C SER A 172 -19.25 -6.15 6.40
N GLY A 173 -18.24 -5.29 6.50
CA GLY A 173 -18.37 -3.83 6.30
C GLY A 173 -17.41 -3.24 5.27
N GLY A 174 -16.50 -4.03 4.70
CA GLY A 174 -15.42 -3.55 3.86
C GLY A 174 -14.19 -3.09 4.65
N PHE A 175 -13.10 -2.87 3.95
CA PHE A 175 -11.84 -2.41 4.50
C PHE A 175 -11.85 -0.89 4.68
N ASP A 176 -11.62 -0.42 5.91
CA ASP A 176 -11.49 1.02 6.20
C ASP A 176 -10.07 1.49 5.88
N ALA A 177 -9.95 2.37 4.88
CA ALA A 177 -8.68 2.94 4.45
C ALA A 177 -8.71 4.47 4.47
N SER A 178 -7.53 5.05 4.62
CA SER A 178 -7.34 6.50 4.47
C SER A 178 -6.11 6.77 3.62
N TYR A 179 -6.11 7.88 2.88
CA TYR A 179 -4.84 8.41 2.39
C TYR A 179 -4.13 9.14 3.52
N TYR A 180 -2.80 9.13 3.49
CA TYR A 180 -1.99 9.91 4.43
C TYR A 180 -0.94 10.77 3.73
N SER A 181 -0.62 11.89 4.37
CA SER A 181 0.46 12.79 3.99
C SER A 181 1.31 13.15 5.20
N ASP A 182 2.59 12.76 5.19
CA ASP A 182 3.56 13.13 6.22
C ASP A 182 4.25 14.45 5.87
N ILE A 183 4.07 15.44 6.74
CA ILE A 183 4.52 16.82 6.54
C ILE A 183 5.69 17.09 7.48
N LYS A 184 6.82 17.51 6.91
CA LYS A 184 7.98 18.05 7.63
C LYS A 184 8.00 19.57 7.48
N LYS A 185 8.05 20.28 8.61
CA LYS A 185 8.28 21.73 8.68
C LYS A 185 9.66 21.97 9.26
N THR A 186 10.53 22.61 8.49
CA THR A 186 11.89 22.98 8.91
C THR A 186 11.98 24.49 9.06
N LYS A 187 12.32 24.95 10.26
CA LYS A 187 12.58 26.37 10.54
C LYS A 187 14.00 26.71 10.09
N LYS A 188 14.14 27.81 9.37
CA LYS A 188 15.45 28.36 8.99
C LYS A 188 15.67 29.71 9.68
N PHE A 189 16.90 29.93 10.10
CA PHE A 189 17.40 31.21 10.55
C PHE A 189 18.77 31.43 9.90
N LEU A 190 18.94 32.54 9.17
CA LEU A 190 20.13 32.83 8.36
C LEU A 190 20.52 31.70 7.40
N GLY A 191 19.55 30.98 6.83
CA GLY A 191 19.78 29.84 5.93
C GLY A 191 20.16 28.54 6.65
N ILE A 192 20.43 28.60 7.95
CA ILE A 192 20.76 27.45 8.79
C ILE A 192 19.48 26.82 9.33
N SER A 193 19.36 25.50 9.22
CA SER A 193 18.23 24.74 9.76
C SER A 193 18.31 24.70 11.29
N THR A 194 17.40 25.41 11.96
CA THR A 194 17.38 25.50 13.44
C THR A 194 16.53 24.41 14.09
N GLY A 195 15.59 23.80 13.36
CA GLY A 195 14.76 22.72 13.90
C GLY A 195 13.73 22.20 12.92
N SER A 196 13.25 20.98 13.15
CA SER A 196 12.20 20.34 12.35
C SER A 196 11.05 19.83 13.21
N SER A 197 9.83 19.91 12.69
CA SER A 197 8.64 19.27 13.27
C SER A 197 7.91 18.46 12.21
N TYR A 198 7.26 17.38 12.64
CA TYR A 198 6.51 16.48 11.78
C TYR A 198 5.02 16.50 12.14
N SER A 199 4.17 16.22 11.16
CA SER A 199 2.72 16.05 11.31
C SER A 199 2.23 15.08 10.25
N THR A 200 1.29 14.19 10.57
CA THR A 200 0.60 13.35 9.58
C THR A 200 -0.81 13.89 9.41
N GLN A 201 -1.25 14.04 8.17
CA GLN A 201 -2.66 14.32 7.84
C GLN A 201 -3.27 13.07 7.20
N TYR A 202 -4.54 12.82 7.51
CA TYR A 202 -5.33 11.75 6.91
C TYR A 202 -6.53 12.34 6.19
N THR A 203 -6.90 11.71 5.08
CA THR A 203 -8.13 11.97 4.34
C THR A 203 -8.78 10.64 4.03
N ALA A 204 -10.12 10.58 4.04
CA ALA A 204 -10.83 9.35 3.70
C ALA A 204 -10.39 8.82 2.33
N ALA A 205 -10.26 7.50 2.21
CA ALA A 205 -10.07 6.87 0.92
C ALA A 205 -11.39 6.83 0.15
N ASP A 206 -11.29 6.66 -1.17
CA ASP A 206 -12.47 6.48 -2.00
C ASP A 206 -13.00 5.05 -1.89
N ALA A 207 -14.33 4.88 -1.99
CA ALA A 207 -14.99 3.58 -1.83
C ALA A 207 -14.46 2.49 -2.77
N GLU A 208 -14.00 2.85 -3.98
CA GLU A 208 -13.42 1.87 -4.91
C GLU A 208 -12.05 1.34 -4.43
N LEU A 209 -11.24 2.17 -3.76
CA LEU A 209 -9.99 1.74 -3.16
C LEU A 209 -10.27 0.77 -2.01
N GLU A 210 -11.18 1.12 -1.13
CA GLU A 210 -11.63 0.28 0.00
C GLU A 210 -12.20 -1.06 -0.48
N ARG A 211 -13.00 -1.05 -1.56
CA ARG A 211 -13.53 -2.26 -2.19
C ARG A 211 -12.41 -3.17 -2.68
N GLN A 212 -11.39 -2.65 -3.34
CA GLN A 212 -10.29 -3.47 -3.85
C GLN A 212 -9.45 -4.07 -2.72
N PHE A 213 -9.20 -3.32 -1.64
CA PHE A 213 -8.58 -3.88 -0.44
C PHE A 213 -9.44 -5.01 0.16
N SER A 214 -10.76 -4.81 0.26
CA SER A 214 -11.69 -5.82 0.77
C SER A 214 -11.59 -7.12 -0.03
N LEU A 215 -11.64 -7.03 -1.37
CA LEU A 215 -11.54 -8.18 -2.27
C LEU A 215 -10.19 -8.92 -2.15
N ILE A 216 -9.09 -8.21 -1.85
CA ILE A 216 -7.79 -8.85 -1.58
C ILE A 216 -7.87 -9.70 -0.30
N PHE A 217 -8.46 -9.17 0.78
CA PHE A 217 -8.64 -9.93 2.02
C PHE A 217 -9.65 -11.08 1.88
N GLU A 218 -10.70 -10.90 1.08
CA GLU A 218 -11.63 -11.99 0.73
C GLU A 218 -10.90 -13.11 -0.01
N GLY A 219 -10.00 -12.76 -0.94
CA GLY A 219 -9.13 -13.72 -1.61
C GLY A 219 -8.23 -14.47 -0.63
N PHE A 220 -7.60 -13.78 0.33
CA PHE A 220 -6.78 -14.46 1.35
C PHE A 220 -7.62 -15.37 2.24
N TYR A 221 -8.79 -14.91 2.66
CA TYR A 221 -9.74 -15.70 3.43
C TYR A 221 -10.12 -16.99 2.68
N GLY A 222 -10.43 -16.88 1.39
CA GLY A 222 -10.77 -18.00 0.52
C GLY A 222 -9.61 -18.99 0.33
N ALA A 223 -8.41 -18.48 0.01
CA ALA A 223 -7.22 -19.31 -0.18
C ALA A 223 -6.84 -20.09 1.08
N ILE A 224 -6.79 -19.41 2.23
CA ILE A 224 -6.43 -20.05 3.51
C ILE A 224 -7.52 -21.03 3.96
N SER A 225 -8.80 -20.70 3.74
CA SER A 225 -9.92 -21.62 4.00
C SER A 225 -9.83 -22.89 3.15
N ALA A 226 -9.45 -22.76 1.87
CA ALA A 226 -9.30 -23.90 0.97
C ALA A 226 -8.14 -24.83 1.39
N ALA A 227 -7.06 -24.28 1.94
CA ALA A 227 -5.94 -25.06 2.46
C ALA A 227 -6.32 -25.96 3.66
N ALA A 228 -7.41 -25.66 4.39
CA ALA A 228 -7.85 -26.46 5.53
C ALA A 228 -8.18 -27.91 5.15
N GLY A 229 -8.76 -28.12 3.96
CA GLY A 229 -9.19 -29.44 3.49
C GLY A 229 -8.05 -30.44 3.36
N PRO A 230 -7.03 -30.17 2.52
CA PRO A 230 -5.86 -31.05 2.36
C PRO A 230 -5.11 -31.31 3.67
N LEU A 231 -5.08 -30.31 4.57
CA LEU A 231 -4.43 -30.42 5.87
C LEU A 231 -5.22 -31.24 6.90
N GLY A 232 -6.46 -31.63 6.58
CA GLY A 232 -7.33 -32.34 7.52
C GLY A 232 -7.80 -31.46 8.68
N MET A 233 -7.81 -30.15 8.51
CA MET A 233 -8.26 -29.19 9.52
C MET A 233 -9.75 -28.89 9.40
N SER A 234 -10.36 -28.53 10.54
CA SER A 234 -11.74 -28.04 10.56
C SER A 234 -11.82 -26.69 9.85
N LEU A 235 -12.59 -26.64 8.77
CA LEU A 235 -12.87 -25.40 8.04
C LEU A 235 -13.45 -24.32 8.97
N GLY A 236 -14.38 -24.68 9.86
CA GLY A 236 -15.00 -23.74 10.79
C GLY A 236 -14.00 -23.16 11.80
N GLU A 237 -13.01 -23.94 12.24
CA GLU A 237 -11.97 -23.46 13.16
C GLU A 237 -10.99 -22.51 12.46
N VAL A 238 -10.56 -22.86 11.24
CA VAL A 238 -9.71 -21.99 10.41
C VAL A 238 -10.43 -20.67 10.12
N GLN A 239 -11.70 -20.72 9.72
CA GLN A 239 -12.52 -19.54 9.47
C GLN A 239 -12.71 -18.69 10.73
N SER A 240 -12.95 -19.31 11.89
CA SER A 240 -13.05 -18.58 13.16
C SER A 240 -11.76 -17.84 13.50
N ARG A 241 -10.59 -18.47 13.27
CA ARG A 241 -9.29 -17.82 13.49
C ARG A 241 -9.05 -16.69 12.49
N LEU A 242 -9.39 -16.91 11.22
CA LEU A 242 -9.31 -15.89 10.18
C LEU A 242 -10.14 -14.67 10.57
N SER A 243 -11.43 -14.83 10.85
CA SER A 243 -12.32 -13.72 11.19
C SER A 243 -11.89 -12.96 12.44
N GLY A 244 -11.30 -13.65 13.43
CA GLY A 244 -10.80 -13.04 14.66
C GLY A 244 -9.45 -12.32 14.50
N PHE A 245 -8.71 -12.57 13.41
CA PHE A 245 -7.40 -11.94 13.20
C PHE A 245 -7.54 -10.45 12.94
N VAL A 246 -6.72 -9.65 13.63
CA VAL A 246 -6.64 -8.20 13.43
C VAL A 246 -5.48 -7.89 12.49
N VAL A 247 -5.82 -7.50 11.27
CA VAL A 247 -4.84 -7.04 10.30
C VAL A 247 -4.50 -5.59 10.63
N ASN A 248 -3.21 -5.26 10.65
CA ASN A 248 -2.73 -3.88 10.72
C ASN A 248 -1.74 -3.64 9.59
N ILE A 249 -2.21 -2.95 8.55
CA ILE A 249 -1.39 -2.66 7.36
C ILE A 249 -0.44 -1.50 7.62
N GLY A 250 -0.84 -0.53 8.43
CA GLY A 250 -0.07 0.68 8.67
C GLY A 250 0.01 1.56 7.43
N LYS A 251 1.11 2.32 7.31
CA LYS A 251 1.33 3.26 6.21
C LYS A 251 2.05 2.59 5.05
N ILE A 252 1.52 2.67 3.85
CA ILE A 252 2.20 2.26 2.61
C ILE A 252 2.63 3.54 1.89
N ASP A 253 3.94 3.84 1.92
CA ASP A 253 4.47 5.04 1.25
C ASP A 253 4.65 4.79 -0.25
N LEU A 254 3.94 5.57 -1.06
CA LEU A 254 3.91 5.47 -2.51
C LEU A 254 4.54 6.70 -3.18
N LYS A 255 5.03 7.65 -2.37
CA LYS A 255 5.54 8.92 -2.86
C LYS A 255 6.75 8.74 -3.76
N GLY A 256 6.63 9.19 -5.01
CA GLY A 256 7.72 9.19 -5.98
C GLY A 256 8.04 7.81 -6.56
N LEU A 257 7.18 6.81 -6.29
CA LEU A 257 7.28 5.50 -6.91
C LEU A 257 6.64 5.52 -8.29
N THR A 258 7.24 4.78 -9.22
CA THR A 258 6.66 4.44 -10.52
C THR A 258 5.53 3.42 -10.34
N GLY A 259 4.69 3.25 -11.37
CA GLY A 259 3.59 2.28 -11.30
C GLY A 259 4.05 0.85 -11.01
N ALA A 260 5.20 0.44 -11.55
CA ALA A 260 5.79 -0.88 -11.27
C ALA A 260 6.24 -0.99 -9.81
N GLU A 261 6.89 0.03 -9.27
CA GLU A 261 7.33 0.06 -7.87
C GLU A 261 6.13 0.12 -6.90
N ILE A 262 5.04 0.79 -7.26
CA ILE A 262 3.78 0.77 -6.49
C ILE A 262 3.23 -0.66 -6.45
N GLN A 263 3.15 -1.34 -7.58
CA GLN A 263 2.66 -2.72 -7.64
C GLN A 263 3.52 -3.64 -6.79
N GLU A 264 4.85 -3.60 -6.96
CA GLU A 264 5.78 -4.39 -6.17
C GLU A 264 5.61 -4.14 -4.67
N LYS A 265 5.49 -2.86 -4.28
CA LYS A 265 5.31 -2.50 -2.87
C LYS A 265 3.97 -2.99 -2.31
N LEU A 266 2.89 -2.86 -3.07
CA LEU A 266 1.57 -3.37 -2.65
C LEU A 266 1.60 -4.89 -2.54
N THR A 267 2.16 -5.61 -3.53
CA THR A 267 2.32 -7.06 -3.49
C THR A 267 3.12 -7.51 -2.27
N ALA A 268 4.23 -6.84 -1.96
CA ALA A 268 5.02 -7.14 -0.77
C ALA A 268 4.25 -6.95 0.53
N VAL A 269 3.56 -5.81 0.68
CA VAL A 269 2.77 -5.50 1.88
C VAL A 269 1.62 -6.48 2.07
N PHE A 270 0.88 -6.79 1.01
CA PHE A 270 -0.21 -7.76 1.06
C PHE A 270 0.30 -9.19 1.24
N GLY A 271 1.47 -9.54 0.68
CA GLY A 271 2.14 -10.82 0.91
C GLY A 271 2.49 -11.01 2.37
N ALA A 272 3.08 -9.99 3.01
CA ALA A 272 3.39 -10.02 4.44
C ALA A 272 2.11 -10.10 5.30
N ALA A 273 1.04 -9.40 4.91
CA ALA A 273 -0.26 -9.53 5.57
C ALA A 273 -0.81 -10.96 5.46
N ALA A 274 -0.72 -11.57 4.27
CA ALA A 274 -1.12 -12.95 4.02
C ALA A 274 -0.30 -13.94 4.85
N ASP A 275 1.01 -13.75 4.96
CA ASP A 275 1.89 -14.59 5.78
C ASP A 275 1.45 -14.61 7.25
N ASN A 276 1.17 -13.43 7.81
CA ASN A 276 0.73 -13.32 9.19
C ASN A 276 -0.68 -13.89 9.41
N LEU A 277 -1.57 -13.70 8.44
CA LEU A 277 -2.91 -14.25 8.46
C LEU A 277 -2.88 -15.78 8.40
N ALA A 278 -2.10 -16.36 7.48
CA ALA A 278 -1.91 -17.80 7.33
C ALA A 278 -1.31 -18.43 8.59
N ARG A 279 -0.26 -17.81 9.16
CA ARG A 279 0.37 -18.26 10.40
C ARG A 279 -0.60 -18.32 11.57
N THR A 280 -1.53 -17.37 11.64
CA THR A 280 -2.50 -17.33 12.72
C THR A 280 -3.64 -18.32 12.51
N ALA A 281 -4.12 -18.44 11.27
CA ALA A 281 -5.23 -19.31 10.93
C ALA A 281 -4.86 -20.81 10.97
N VAL A 282 -3.68 -21.13 10.49
CA VAL A 282 -3.17 -22.50 10.31
C VAL A 282 -1.79 -22.63 10.98
N PRO A 283 -1.73 -22.61 12.32
CA PRO A 283 -0.46 -22.70 13.05
C PRO A 283 0.13 -24.13 13.02
N GLY A 284 1.42 -24.26 13.35
CA GLY A 284 2.07 -25.56 13.56
C GLY A 284 2.72 -26.16 12.31
N LEU A 285 2.84 -25.39 11.23
CA LEU A 285 3.44 -25.80 9.97
C LEU A 285 4.89 -25.27 9.79
N GLU A 286 5.46 -24.62 10.80
CA GLU A 286 6.77 -23.94 10.72
C GLU A 286 7.89 -24.88 10.28
N GLN A 287 7.82 -26.16 10.66
CA GLN A 287 8.80 -27.18 10.26
C GLN A 287 8.84 -27.44 8.75
N PHE A 288 7.78 -27.08 8.02
CA PHE A 288 7.71 -27.25 6.58
C PHE A 288 8.11 -25.97 5.83
N GLN A 289 8.35 -24.85 6.51
CA GLN A 289 8.75 -23.59 5.89
C GLN A 289 10.21 -23.63 5.47
N LYS A 290 10.50 -23.39 4.19
CA LYS A 290 11.86 -23.34 3.67
C LYS A 290 12.44 -21.93 3.85
N VAL A 291 13.77 -21.82 3.91
CA VAL A 291 14.46 -20.52 3.93
C VAL A 291 14.13 -19.74 2.67
N GLY A 292 13.76 -18.47 2.83
CA GLY A 292 13.29 -17.62 1.73
C GLY A 292 11.79 -17.67 1.47
N GLU A 293 11.04 -18.59 2.09
CA GLU A 293 9.58 -18.64 1.95
C GLU A 293 8.89 -17.77 3.00
N GLY A 294 7.80 -17.12 2.61
CA GLY A 294 6.79 -16.65 3.56
C GLY A 294 5.86 -17.77 4.02
N TYR A 295 5.13 -17.54 5.11
CA TYR A 295 4.27 -18.58 5.69
C TYR A 295 3.08 -18.93 4.79
N PHE A 296 2.55 -17.95 4.07
CA PHE A 296 1.42 -18.18 3.17
C PHE A 296 1.84 -18.98 1.94
N GLU A 297 3.03 -18.71 1.39
CA GLU A 297 3.63 -19.55 0.34
C GLU A 297 3.77 -21.00 0.80
N MET A 298 4.37 -21.20 1.98
CA MET A 298 4.54 -22.53 2.57
C MET A 298 3.18 -23.22 2.75
N LEU A 299 2.17 -22.52 3.27
CA LEU A 299 0.83 -23.07 3.47
C LEU A 299 0.26 -23.61 2.16
N VAL A 300 0.32 -22.81 1.09
CA VAL A 300 -0.20 -23.20 -0.23
C VAL A 300 0.58 -24.39 -0.77
N ARG A 301 1.91 -24.36 -0.71
CA ARG A 301 2.78 -25.46 -1.17
C ARG A 301 2.48 -26.76 -0.43
N VAL A 302 2.41 -26.72 0.89
CA VAL A 302 2.15 -27.91 1.72
C VAL A 302 0.75 -28.45 1.43
N ALA A 303 -0.26 -27.59 1.38
CA ALA A 303 -1.63 -28.01 1.07
C ALA A 303 -1.75 -28.64 -0.32
N SER A 304 -1.13 -28.07 -1.35
CA SER A 304 -1.18 -28.61 -2.71
C SER A 304 -0.37 -29.90 -2.88
N SER A 305 0.79 -30.02 -2.22
CA SER A 305 1.57 -31.27 -2.15
C SER A 305 0.75 -32.41 -1.54
N ILE A 306 0.06 -32.14 -0.43
CA ILE A 306 -0.76 -33.17 0.24
C ILE A 306 -1.97 -33.56 -0.59
N GLU A 307 -2.63 -32.60 -1.25
CA GLU A 307 -3.73 -32.90 -2.15
C GLU A 307 -3.27 -33.81 -3.29
N THR A 308 -2.11 -33.51 -3.88
CA THR A 308 -1.49 -34.34 -4.92
C THR A 308 -1.25 -35.76 -4.42
N VAL A 309 -0.62 -35.92 -3.26
CA VAL A 309 -0.36 -37.25 -2.66
C VAL A 309 -1.67 -38.00 -2.40
N SER A 310 -2.67 -37.30 -1.87
CA SER A 310 -3.96 -37.89 -1.53
C SER A 310 -4.69 -38.38 -2.78
N SER A 311 -4.69 -37.57 -3.84
CA SER A 311 -5.31 -37.94 -5.12
C SER A 311 -4.60 -39.13 -5.77
N THR A 312 -3.27 -39.11 -5.84
CA THR A 312 -2.49 -40.21 -6.42
C THR A 312 -2.70 -41.53 -5.66
N LEU A 313 -2.67 -41.48 -4.32
CA LEU A 313 -2.88 -42.68 -3.52
C LEU A 313 -4.32 -43.19 -3.62
N SER A 314 -5.31 -42.29 -3.75
CA SER A 314 -6.69 -42.67 -3.99
C SER A 314 -6.86 -43.37 -5.35
N LEU A 315 -6.15 -42.93 -6.39
CA LEU A 315 -6.14 -43.61 -7.69
C LEU A 315 -5.60 -45.03 -7.55
N LEU A 316 -4.52 -45.21 -6.78
CA LEU A 316 -3.91 -46.52 -6.49
C LEU A 316 -4.76 -47.40 -5.55
N GLY A 317 -5.97 -46.98 -5.16
CA GLY A 317 -6.85 -47.72 -4.26
C GLY A 317 -6.40 -47.73 -2.80
N THR A 318 -5.52 -46.80 -2.42
CA THR A 318 -5.01 -46.66 -1.04
C THR A 318 -5.51 -45.34 -0.43
N SER A 319 -5.32 -45.13 0.87
CA SER A 319 -5.73 -43.90 1.55
C SER A 319 -4.60 -43.27 2.37
N VAL A 320 -4.68 -41.94 2.52
CA VAL A 320 -3.77 -41.14 3.35
C VAL A 320 -4.26 -40.96 4.79
N GLU A 321 -5.42 -41.53 5.15
CA GLU A 321 -6.12 -41.24 6.41
C GLU A 321 -5.32 -41.65 7.66
N GLY A 322 -4.32 -42.53 7.52
CA GLY A 322 -3.41 -42.92 8.60
C GLY A 322 -2.01 -42.28 8.55
N LEU A 323 -1.69 -41.50 7.51
CA LEU A 323 -0.36 -40.91 7.35
C LEU A 323 -0.25 -39.57 8.09
N SER A 324 0.83 -39.40 8.84
CA SER A 324 1.17 -38.10 9.42
C SER A 324 1.45 -37.07 8.32
N LEU A 325 1.28 -35.78 8.65
CA LEU A 325 1.56 -34.69 7.72
C LEU A 325 2.98 -34.76 7.15
N SER A 326 3.96 -35.05 8.01
CA SER A 326 5.36 -35.25 7.60
C SER A 326 5.53 -36.46 6.70
N ALA A 327 4.79 -37.56 6.92
CA ALA A 327 4.86 -38.72 6.04
C ALA A 327 4.29 -38.39 4.64
N LYS A 328 3.20 -37.63 4.56
CA LYS A 328 2.65 -37.17 3.27
C LYS A 328 3.64 -36.25 2.54
N MET A 329 4.25 -35.31 3.24
CA MET A 329 5.25 -34.40 2.66
C MET A 329 6.52 -35.15 2.22
N ASN A 330 7.06 -36.03 3.06
CA ASN A 330 8.22 -36.84 2.70
C ASN A 330 7.92 -37.72 1.48
N LEU A 331 6.70 -38.28 1.37
CA LEU A 331 6.30 -39.04 0.20
C LEU A 331 6.26 -38.17 -1.05
N PHE A 332 5.73 -36.96 -0.98
CA PHE A 332 5.76 -36.01 -2.09
C PHE A 332 7.21 -35.68 -2.48
N ASP A 333 8.07 -35.38 -1.51
CA ASP A 333 9.47 -35.02 -1.72
C ASP A 333 10.30 -36.15 -2.38
N LEU A 334 9.92 -37.42 -2.20
CA LEU A 334 10.56 -38.55 -2.89
C LEU A 334 10.40 -38.48 -4.42
N PHE A 335 9.27 -37.94 -4.89
CA PHE A 335 9.01 -37.76 -6.32
C PHE A 335 9.50 -36.39 -6.82
N GLY A 336 9.71 -35.43 -5.93
CA GLY A 336 10.24 -34.11 -6.24
C GLY A 336 9.21 -33.13 -6.80
N SER A 337 8.24 -33.61 -7.58
CA SER A 337 7.13 -32.78 -8.11
C SER A 337 5.81 -33.54 -8.23
N ALA A 338 4.72 -32.79 -8.38
CA ALA A 338 3.40 -33.36 -8.64
C ALA A 338 3.35 -34.11 -9.99
N GLY A 339 4.02 -33.58 -11.02
CA GLY A 339 4.10 -34.20 -12.34
C GLY A 339 4.87 -35.52 -12.32
N ASP A 340 5.97 -35.59 -11.59
CA ASP A 340 6.76 -36.82 -11.45
C ASP A 340 5.98 -37.90 -10.68
N MET A 341 5.26 -37.51 -9.63
CA MET A 341 4.41 -38.42 -8.87
C MET A 341 3.26 -38.97 -9.73
N ALA A 342 2.59 -38.10 -10.50
CA ALA A 342 1.52 -38.50 -11.40
C ALA A 342 2.03 -39.43 -12.52
N SER A 343 3.22 -39.13 -13.07
CA SER A 343 3.87 -39.97 -14.09
C SER A 343 4.20 -41.36 -13.56
N ALA A 344 4.81 -41.44 -12.36
CA ALA A 344 5.12 -42.71 -11.71
C ALA A 344 3.87 -43.55 -11.42
N ALA A 345 2.77 -42.92 -11.00
CA ALA A 345 1.49 -43.61 -10.81
C ALA A 345 0.90 -44.11 -12.14
N GLY A 346 0.99 -43.30 -13.19
CA GLY A 346 0.57 -43.69 -14.54
C GLY A 346 1.37 -44.87 -15.10
N GLU A 347 2.69 -44.88 -14.91
CA GLU A 347 3.56 -46.00 -15.29
C GLU A 347 3.21 -47.28 -14.54
N TYR A 348 2.96 -47.18 -13.23
CA TYR A 348 2.49 -48.32 -12.45
C TYR A 348 1.17 -48.88 -13.00
N PHE A 349 0.19 -48.03 -13.30
CA PHE A 349 -1.05 -48.49 -13.90
C PHE A 349 -0.82 -49.17 -15.25
N ALA A 350 -0.05 -48.56 -16.16
CA ALA A 350 0.21 -49.12 -17.49
C ALA A 350 0.95 -50.48 -17.46
N LEU A 351 1.72 -50.77 -16.41
CA LEU A 351 2.45 -52.02 -16.26
C LEU A 351 1.63 -53.16 -15.65
N TYR A 352 0.66 -52.84 -14.79
CA TYR A 352 -0.01 -53.83 -13.94
C TYR A 352 -1.53 -53.93 -14.15
N TYR A 353 -2.14 -53.00 -14.89
CA TYR A 353 -3.58 -52.95 -15.20
C TYR A 353 -3.83 -52.63 -16.68
#